data_AF-A0A800CCW8-F1
#
_entry.id   AF-A0A800CCW8-F1
#
_cell.length_a   1.000
_cell.length_b   1.000
_cell.length_c   1.000
_cell.angle_alpha   90.00
_cell.angle_beta   90.00
_cell.angle_gamma   90.00
#
_symmetry.space_group_name_H-M   'P 1'
#
loop_
_entity.id
_entity.type
_entity.pdbx_description
1 polymer ?
#
loop_
_entity_poly.entity_id
_entity_poly.type
_entity_poly.pdbx_seq_one_letter_code
_entity_poly.pdbx_strand_id
1 'polypeptide(L)'
;MANADKIVYLEKSLEGQAPKAKMGKYSVQAEACQTMMLQAIEPLVHNLFSQADDDLYRLAENSTSNARQTLFFDAMRGFRIFQEKAEKSYIRLLQNTFTSFWAGNSSVSFFSEQSLLTDDEEFSLVEKDELEEELAVTSMASRAIADYHRDLHTLNKRFAHMLDVESIDGEENPAGPTALSQIFRVVLDDWETEEVLARIVVYKCFEKSVLANLGDVYESMNLYLAEKGVLPELSQQRSRGWSRSRPSRQAPTGRPAQDDSVPDAVASEVA
;
A
#
# COMPACT_ATOMS: atom_id res chain seq x y z
N MET A 1 15.54 -4.93 67.27
CA MET A 1 15.52 -3.45 67.29
C MET A 1 15.89 -2.96 65.89
N ALA A 2 15.16 -1.95 65.38
CA ALA A 2 15.20 -1.32 64.04
C ALA A 2 14.64 -2.21 62.90
N ASN A 3 13.53 -1.95 62.18
CA ASN A 3 12.88 -0.74 61.62
C ASN A 3 13.85 0.03 60.72
N ALA A 4 13.66 0.26 59.41
CA ALA A 4 12.53 0.15 58.49
C ALA A 4 13.11 0.05 57.07
N ASP A 5 12.38 -0.51 56.10
CA ASP A 5 12.00 0.32 54.96
C ASP A 5 10.85 -0.27 54.15
N LYS A 6 9.92 0.63 53.83
CA LYS A 6 8.70 0.42 53.08
C LYS A 6 9.04 0.19 51.61
N ILE A 7 8.72 -0.99 51.07
CA ILE A 7 8.45 -1.09 49.64
C ILE A 7 6.94 -1.15 49.48
N VAL A 8 6.39 0.02 49.21
CA VAL A 8 5.05 0.21 48.66
C VAL A 8 5.08 -0.43 47.28
N TYR A 9 4.51 -1.63 47.13
CA TYR A 9 4.04 -2.07 45.82
C TYR A 9 2.87 -1.16 45.46
N LEU A 10 3.17 -0.17 44.63
CA LEU A 10 2.19 0.59 43.87
C LEU A 10 1.50 -0.40 42.92
N GLU A 11 0.48 -1.11 43.42
CA GLU A 11 -0.67 -1.46 42.61
C GLU A 11 -1.29 -0.13 42.16
N LYS A 12 -0.98 0.26 40.92
CA LYS A 12 -1.68 1.34 40.26
C LYS A 12 -1.94 0.97 38.80
N SER A 13 -3.13 0.42 38.61
CA SER A 13 -4.01 0.71 37.47
C SER A 13 -3.46 0.38 36.08
N LEU A 14 -3.64 -0.88 35.68
CA LEU A 14 -3.96 -1.23 34.29
C LEU A 14 -5.43 -1.64 34.18
N GLU A 15 -6.34 -0.80 34.69
CA GLU A 15 -7.72 -0.77 34.20
C GLU A 15 -7.75 0.14 32.97
N GLY A 16 -7.21 -0.36 31.86
CA GLY A 16 -7.36 0.23 30.52
C GLY A 16 -8.70 -0.18 29.90
N GLN A 17 -9.81 0.12 30.59
CA GLN A 17 -11.14 -0.18 30.08
C GLN A 17 -11.61 0.94 29.15
N ALA A 18 -11.18 0.93 27.88
CA ALA A 18 -11.94 1.39 26.70
C ALA A 18 -11.09 1.48 25.41
N PRO A 19 -11.10 0.42 24.56
CA PRO A 19 -11.15 0.62 23.09
C PRO A 19 -12.53 0.23 22.51
N LYS A 20 -13.33 -0.57 23.25
CA LYS A 20 -14.57 -1.16 22.75
C LYS A 20 -15.74 -0.16 22.59
N ALA A 21 -15.75 0.94 23.35
CA ALA A 21 -16.92 1.83 23.45
C ALA A 21 -17.10 2.76 22.23
N LYS A 22 -16.03 3.28 21.63
CA LYS A 22 -16.11 4.11 20.41
C LYS A 22 -16.20 3.27 19.13
N MET A 23 -15.63 2.07 19.10
CA MET A 23 -15.76 1.14 17.97
C MET A 23 -17.21 0.78 17.67
N GLY A 24 -18.06 0.62 18.69
CA GLY A 24 -19.50 0.38 18.49
C GLY A 24 -20.22 1.51 17.74
N LYS A 25 -19.71 2.75 17.77
CA LYS A 25 -20.26 3.89 17.02
C LYS A 25 -19.83 3.89 15.56
N TYR A 26 -18.67 3.31 15.25
CA TYR A 26 -18.04 3.37 13.92
C TYR A 26 -18.01 2.01 13.20
N SER A 27 -18.74 1.00 13.68
CA SER A 27 -18.73 -0.36 13.12
C SER A 27 -19.13 -0.37 11.65
N VAL A 28 -20.18 0.37 11.27
CA VAL A 28 -20.64 0.47 9.88
C VAL A 28 -19.58 1.09 8.98
N GLN A 29 -18.87 2.11 9.47
CA GLN A 29 -17.81 2.78 8.72
C GLN A 29 -16.58 1.89 8.56
N ALA A 30 -16.25 1.11 9.59
CA ALA A 30 -15.17 0.13 9.57
C ALA A 30 -15.45 -1.00 8.56
N GLU A 31 -16.66 -1.57 8.59
CA GLU A 31 -17.13 -2.58 7.62
C GLU A 31 -17.14 -2.03 6.19
N ALA A 32 -17.57 -0.78 6.00
CA ALA A 32 -17.55 -0.14 4.69
C ALA A 32 -16.13 0.04 4.15
N CYS A 33 -15.17 0.51 4.97
CA CYS A 33 -13.77 0.64 4.55
C CYS A 33 -13.16 -0.72 4.17
N GLN A 34 -13.44 -1.76 4.97
CA GLN A 34 -13.02 -3.11 4.66
C GLN A 34 -13.61 -3.59 3.32
N THR A 35 -14.91 -3.38 3.10
CA THR A 35 -15.58 -3.77 1.86
C THR A 35 -14.99 -3.05 0.65
N MET A 36 -14.76 -1.74 0.75
CA MET A 36 -14.13 -0.94 -0.33
C MET A 36 -12.73 -1.44 -0.66
N MET A 37 -11.93 -1.78 0.36
CA MET A 37 -10.59 -2.31 0.15
C MET A 37 -10.62 -3.66 -0.57
N LEU A 38 -11.50 -4.57 -0.13
CA LEU A 38 -11.62 -5.91 -0.72
C LEU A 38 -12.10 -5.86 -2.17
N GLN A 39 -13.11 -5.03 -2.45
CA GLN A 39 -13.63 -4.83 -3.80
C GLN A 39 -12.59 -4.24 -4.76
N ALA A 40 -11.71 -3.38 -4.26
CA ALA A 40 -10.61 -2.83 -5.06
C ALA A 40 -9.49 -3.86 -5.28
N ILE A 41 -9.13 -4.63 -4.25
CA ILE A 41 -7.99 -5.56 -4.30
C ILE A 41 -8.28 -6.81 -5.11
N GLU A 42 -9.49 -7.38 -5.03
CA GLU A 42 -9.85 -8.63 -5.70
C GLU A 42 -9.49 -8.67 -7.20
N PRO A 43 -9.88 -7.68 -8.03
CA PRO A 43 -9.48 -7.68 -9.44
C PRO A 43 -7.98 -7.41 -9.66
N LEU A 44 -7.32 -6.66 -8.77
CA LEU A 44 -5.88 -6.38 -8.88
C LEU A 44 -5.04 -7.62 -8.61
N VAL A 45 -5.44 -8.41 -7.61
CA VAL A 45 -4.80 -9.69 -7.26
C VAL A 45 -5.01 -10.72 -8.36
N HIS A 46 -6.22 -10.80 -8.93
CA HIS A 46 -6.45 -11.67 -10.07
C HIS A 46 -5.56 -11.32 -11.28
N ASN A 47 -5.47 -10.03 -11.63
CA ASN A 47 -4.60 -9.56 -12.70
C ASN A 47 -3.12 -9.84 -12.40
N LEU A 48 -2.68 -9.62 -11.17
CA LEU A 48 -1.33 -9.96 -10.71
C LEU A 48 -0.95 -11.40 -11.08
N PHE A 49 -1.75 -12.40 -10.69
CA PHE A 49 -1.40 -13.79 -10.95
C PHE A 49 -1.37 -14.10 -12.46
N SER A 50 -2.30 -13.53 -13.24
CA SER A 50 -2.26 -13.65 -14.70
C SER A 50 -0.99 -13.04 -15.30
N GLN A 51 -0.60 -11.84 -14.86
CA GLN A 51 0.60 -11.15 -15.35
C GLN A 51 1.88 -11.88 -14.93
N ALA A 52 1.89 -12.45 -13.73
CA ALA A 52 3.02 -13.22 -13.22
C ALA A 52 3.26 -14.50 -14.05
N ASP A 53 2.21 -15.23 -14.44
CA ASP A 53 2.36 -16.40 -15.32
C ASP A 53 3.00 -16.04 -16.67
N ASP A 54 2.54 -14.94 -17.28
CA ASP A 54 3.10 -14.41 -18.54
C ASP A 54 4.57 -13.97 -18.39
N ASP A 55 4.91 -13.29 -17.30
CA ASP A 55 6.27 -12.81 -17.06
C ASP A 55 7.22 -13.97 -16.73
N LEU A 56 6.77 -14.98 -16.00
CA LEU A 56 7.52 -16.22 -15.76
C LEU A 56 7.75 -16.99 -17.07
N TYR A 57 6.74 -17.07 -17.94
CA TYR A 57 6.89 -17.70 -19.25
C TYR A 57 7.96 -17.01 -20.10
N ARG A 58 7.91 -15.68 -20.18
CA ARG A 58 8.92 -14.89 -20.91
C ARG A 58 10.32 -15.08 -20.34
N LEU A 59 10.44 -15.21 -19.02
CA LEU A 59 11.74 -15.44 -18.39
C LEU A 59 12.27 -16.85 -18.72
N ALA A 60 11.40 -17.85 -18.73
CA ALA A 60 11.74 -19.23 -19.08
C ALA A 60 12.18 -19.35 -20.55
N GLU A 61 11.47 -18.68 -21.46
CA GLU A 61 11.77 -18.70 -22.90
C GLU A 61 13.12 -18.03 -23.22
N ASN A 62 13.44 -16.94 -22.50
CA ASN A 62 14.70 -16.20 -22.68
C ASN A 62 15.88 -16.80 -21.91
N SER A 63 15.66 -17.87 -21.13
CA SER A 63 16.73 -18.50 -20.36
C SER A 63 17.74 -19.18 -21.30
N THR A 64 19.01 -18.84 -21.15
CA THR A 64 20.11 -19.41 -21.95
C THR A 64 20.52 -20.81 -21.50
N SER A 65 19.98 -21.30 -20.38
CA SER A 65 20.30 -22.61 -19.81
C SER A 65 19.07 -23.50 -19.81
N ASN A 66 19.19 -24.66 -20.46
CA ASN A 66 18.14 -25.68 -20.49
C ASN A 66 17.76 -26.14 -19.07
N ALA A 67 18.74 -26.28 -18.17
CA ALA A 67 18.49 -26.67 -16.78
C ALA A 67 17.64 -25.62 -16.05
N ARG A 68 17.97 -24.33 -16.22
CA ARG A 68 17.22 -23.24 -15.61
C ARG A 68 15.82 -23.07 -16.23
N GLN A 69 15.72 -23.28 -17.54
CA GLN A 69 14.44 -23.28 -18.24
C GLN A 69 13.51 -24.37 -17.69
N THR A 70 14.02 -25.57 -17.42
CA THR A 70 13.25 -26.64 -16.77
C THR A 70 12.73 -26.20 -15.39
N LEU A 71 13.59 -25.61 -14.54
CA LEU A 71 13.19 -25.10 -13.23
C LEU A 71 12.08 -24.05 -13.33
N PHE A 72 12.16 -23.11 -14.27
CA PHE A 72 11.08 -22.14 -14.49
C PHE A 72 9.77 -22.80 -14.93
N PHE A 73 9.82 -23.77 -15.84
CA PHE A 73 8.59 -24.46 -16.27
C PHE A 73 7.95 -25.28 -15.15
N ASP A 74 8.75 -25.89 -14.28
CA ASP A 74 8.23 -26.60 -13.11
C ASP A 74 7.66 -25.61 -12.08
N ALA A 75 8.33 -24.48 -11.85
CA ALA A 75 7.82 -23.38 -11.02
C ALA A 75 6.47 -22.86 -11.54
N MET A 76 6.34 -22.61 -12.86
CA MET A 76 5.10 -22.17 -13.49
C MET A 76 3.95 -23.17 -13.31
N ARG A 77 4.23 -24.48 -13.44
CA ARG A 77 3.21 -25.52 -13.20
C ARG A 77 2.72 -25.49 -11.76
N GLY A 78 3.63 -25.39 -10.80
CA GLY A 78 3.30 -25.22 -9.39
C GLY A 78 2.48 -23.95 -9.15
N PHE A 79 2.90 -22.84 -9.76
CA PHE A 79 2.25 -21.53 -9.64
C PHE A 79 0.80 -21.55 -10.12
N ARG A 80 0.50 -22.19 -11.25
CA ARG A 80 -0.86 -22.31 -11.80
C ARG A 80 -1.80 -23.12 -10.90
N ILE A 81 -1.29 -24.17 -10.25
CA ILE A 81 -2.06 -24.96 -9.28
C ILE A 81 -2.29 -24.14 -7.99
N PHE A 82 -1.27 -23.39 -7.58
CA PHE A 82 -1.29 -22.55 -6.40
C PHE A 82 -2.22 -21.33 -6.53
N GLN A 83 -2.34 -20.73 -7.72
CA GLN A 83 -3.05 -19.47 -7.98
C GLN A 83 -4.46 -19.42 -7.36
N GLU A 84 -5.33 -20.42 -7.62
CA GLU A 84 -6.72 -20.37 -7.13
C GLU A 84 -6.79 -20.37 -5.59
N LYS A 85 -5.88 -21.12 -4.95
CA LYS A 85 -5.76 -21.14 -3.48
C LYS A 85 -5.19 -19.80 -2.99
N ALA A 86 -4.17 -19.28 -3.67
CA ALA A 86 -3.47 -18.05 -3.31
C ALA A 86 -4.40 -16.83 -3.31
N GLU A 87 -5.20 -16.65 -4.36
CA GLU A 87 -6.16 -15.55 -4.48
C GLU A 87 -7.15 -15.56 -3.30
N LYS A 88 -7.75 -16.73 -3.01
CA LYS A 88 -8.69 -16.89 -1.89
C LYS A 88 -8.02 -16.67 -0.53
N SER A 89 -6.81 -17.19 -0.33
CA SER A 89 -6.05 -17.02 0.90
C SER A 89 -5.70 -15.55 1.16
N TYR A 90 -5.29 -14.82 0.12
CA TYR A 90 -4.96 -13.39 0.23
C TYR A 90 -6.16 -12.56 0.68
N ILE A 91 -7.31 -12.73 0.02
CA ILE A 91 -8.55 -12.01 0.37
C ILE A 91 -9.00 -12.36 1.80
N ARG A 92 -8.91 -13.63 2.20
CA ARG A 92 -9.26 -14.08 3.55
C ARG A 92 -8.33 -13.49 4.62
N LEU A 93 -7.02 -13.51 4.40
CA LEU A 93 -6.04 -12.95 5.33
C LEU A 93 -6.21 -11.44 5.47
N LEU A 94 -6.48 -10.74 4.38
CA LEU A 94 -6.82 -9.31 4.41
C LEU A 94 -8.08 -9.04 5.22
N GLN A 95 -9.15 -9.81 5.01
CA GLN A 95 -10.37 -9.72 5.82
C GLN A 95 -10.09 -9.92 7.32
N ASN A 96 -9.29 -10.92 7.67
CA ASN A 96 -8.91 -11.20 9.06
C ASN A 96 -8.07 -10.07 9.66
N THR A 97 -7.16 -9.48 8.87
CA THR A 97 -6.31 -8.36 9.30
C THR A 97 -7.17 -7.14 9.66
N PHE A 98 -8.14 -6.78 8.81
CA PHE A 98 -9.12 -5.73 9.14
C PHE A 98 -9.94 -6.07 10.38
N THR A 99 -10.45 -7.29 10.48
CA THR A 99 -11.28 -7.73 11.61
C THR A 99 -10.52 -7.63 12.93
N SER A 100 -9.27 -8.11 12.96
CA SER A 100 -8.39 -8.06 14.13
C SER A 100 -8.02 -6.62 14.51
N PHE A 101 -7.66 -5.80 13.52
CA PHE A 101 -7.36 -4.39 13.72
C PHE A 101 -8.53 -3.64 14.39
N TRP A 102 -9.75 -3.81 13.88
CA TRP A 102 -10.93 -3.19 14.46
C TRP A 102 -11.35 -3.77 15.82
N ALA A 103 -10.96 -5.01 16.11
CA ALA A 103 -11.13 -5.61 17.44
C ALA A 103 -10.15 -5.04 18.49
N GLY A 104 -9.17 -4.22 18.09
CA GLY A 104 -8.12 -3.68 18.95
C GLY A 104 -6.96 -4.65 19.18
N ASN A 105 -6.88 -5.73 18.38
CA ASN A 105 -5.75 -6.64 18.36
C ASN A 105 -4.83 -6.17 17.23
N SER A 106 -3.78 -5.41 17.53
CA SER A 106 -2.81 -4.96 16.51
C SER A 106 -2.22 -6.19 15.83
N SER A 107 -2.67 -6.48 14.61
CA SER A 107 -2.46 -7.79 13.96
C SER A 107 -1.17 -7.89 13.18
N VAL A 108 -0.42 -6.78 13.04
CA VAL A 108 0.79 -6.80 12.21
C VAL A 108 1.97 -7.44 12.94
N SER A 109 1.93 -7.47 14.28
CA SER A 109 2.86 -8.28 15.08
C SER A 109 2.70 -9.78 14.85
N PHE A 110 1.54 -10.25 14.36
CA PHE A 110 1.25 -11.68 14.15
C PHE A 110 2.11 -12.29 13.03
N PHE A 111 2.52 -11.49 12.05
CA PHE A 111 3.33 -11.96 10.93
C PHE A 111 4.82 -12.11 11.26
N SER A 112 5.30 -11.44 12.32
CA SER A 112 6.69 -11.54 12.77
C SER A 112 6.99 -12.83 13.55
N GLU A 113 5.99 -13.38 14.25
CA GLU A 113 6.18 -14.57 15.10
C GLU A 113 6.21 -15.88 14.31
N GLN A 114 5.62 -15.93 13.12
CA GLN A 114 5.57 -17.15 12.31
C GLN A 114 6.90 -17.48 11.60
N SER A 115 7.82 -16.53 11.49
CA SER A 115 9.12 -16.70 10.84
C SER A 115 10.23 -17.25 11.76
N LEU A 116 9.98 -17.42 13.06
CA LEU A 116 11.01 -17.77 14.06
C LEU A 116 11.00 -19.24 14.50
N LEU A 117 10.30 -20.14 13.79
CA LEU A 117 10.10 -21.54 14.19
C LEU A 117 10.53 -22.57 13.14
N THR A 118 11.65 -22.37 12.45
CA THR A 118 12.27 -23.42 11.62
C THR A 118 13.70 -23.69 12.06
N ASP A 119 13.91 -24.95 12.41
CA ASP A 119 15.09 -25.57 13.02
C ASP A 119 16.38 -25.38 12.20
N ASP A 120 17.49 -25.33 12.92
CA ASP A 120 18.84 -25.14 12.42
C ASP A 120 19.32 -26.27 11.47
N GLU A 121 20.20 -25.89 10.52
CA GLU A 121 21.18 -26.70 9.76
C GLU A 121 21.04 -26.78 8.21
N GLU A 122 20.94 -25.65 7.49
CA GLU A 122 21.45 -25.51 6.08
C GLU A 122 21.76 -24.03 5.69
N PHE A 123 22.56 -23.33 6.49
CA PHE A 123 22.66 -21.86 6.52
C PHE A 123 23.74 -21.22 5.61
N SER A 124 23.53 -21.15 4.29
CA SER A 124 24.29 -20.11 3.52
C SER A 124 23.64 -19.67 2.22
N LEU A 125 22.85 -20.55 1.58
CA LEU A 125 22.11 -20.21 0.37
C LEU A 125 20.65 -19.84 0.69
N VAL A 126 20.01 -20.61 1.59
CA VAL A 126 18.65 -20.32 2.08
C VAL A 126 18.56 -18.93 2.73
N GLU A 127 19.53 -18.55 3.57
CA GLU A 127 19.58 -17.21 4.18
C GLU A 127 19.69 -16.07 3.15
N LYS A 128 20.38 -16.32 2.02
CA LYS A 128 20.56 -15.30 0.99
C LYS A 128 19.26 -15.09 0.23
N ASP A 129 18.56 -16.17 -0.09
CA ASP A 129 17.31 -16.14 -0.83
C ASP A 129 16.20 -15.49 0.02
N GLU A 130 16.13 -15.82 1.32
CA GLU A 130 15.25 -15.16 2.28
C GLU A 130 15.53 -13.66 2.41
N LEU A 131 16.81 -13.25 2.43
CA LEU A 131 17.20 -11.84 2.47
C LEU A 131 16.79 -11.10 1.19
N GLU A 132 16.93 -11.73 0.02
CA GLU A 132 16.50 -11.15 -1.26
C GLU A 132 14.98 -10.93 -1.29
N GLU A 133 14.20 -11.88 -0.75
CA GLU A 133 12.75 -11.74 -0.61
C GLU A 133 12.37 -10.65 0.39
N GLU A 134 12.99 -10.62 1.57
CA GLU A 134 12.74 -9.60 2.59
C GLU A 134 13.05 -8.19 2.06
N LEU A 135 14.14 -8.05 1.31
CA LEU A 135 14.51 -6.80 0.67
C LEU A 135 13.49 -6.39 -0.40
N ALA A 136 12.99 -7.34 -1.20
CA ALA A 136 11.94 -7.08 -2.17
C ALA A 136 10.66 -6.57 -1.48
N VAL A 137 10.21 -7.27 -0.43
CA VAL A 137 9.02 -6.92 0.36
C VAL A 137 9.15 -5.53 1.01
N THR A 138 10.27 -5.28 1.68
CA THR A 138 10.50 -4.01 2.39
C THR A 138 10.62 -2.84 1.42
N SER A 139 11.31 -3.04 0.29
CA SER A 139 11.52 -1.96 -0.70
C SER A 139 10.25 -1.59 -1.44
N MET A 140 9.42 -2.57 -1.85
CA MET A 140 8.14 -2.29 -2.53
C MET A 140 7.13 -1.63 -1.58
N ALA A 141 7.04 -2.09 -0.33
CA ALA A 141 6.18 -1.47 0.68
C ALA A 141 6.59 -0.02 0.96
N SER A 142 7.90 0.22 1.16
CA SER A 142 8.44 1.56 1.42
C SER A 142 8.18 2.52 0.26
N ARG A 143 8.31 2.05 -0.99
CA ARG A 143 8.02 2.86 -2.17
C ARG A 143 6.54 3.26 -2.23
N ALA A 144 5.63 2.28 -2.06
CA ALA A 144 4.20 2.55 -2.05
C ALA A 144 3.78 3.49 -0.90
N ILE A 145 4.38 3.36 0.29
CA ILE A 145 4.15 4.29 1.41
C ILE A 145 4.55 5.71 1.02
N ALA A 146 5.69 5.88 0.35
CA ALA A 146 6.13 7.20 -0.11
C ALA A 146 5.17 7.79 -1.14
N ASP A 147 4.69 6.99 -2.09
CA ASP A 147 3.78 7.41 -3.15
C ASP A 147 2.42 7.85 -2.60
N TYR A 148 1.89 7.15 -1.59
CA TYR A 148 0.58 7.42 -0.99
C TYR A 148 0.62 8.11 0.38
N HIS A 149 1.77 8.65 0.79
CA HIS A 149 1.99 9.19 2.13
C HIS A 149 0.88 10.14 2.59
N ARG A 150 0.37 11.00 1.71
CA ARG A 150 -0.66 12.00 2.05
C ARG A 150 -2.02 11.37 2.34
N ASP A 151 -2.44 10.41 1.53
CA ASP A 151 -3.71 9.69 1.68
C ASP A 151 -3.66 8.77 2.91
N LEU A 152 -2.55 8.04 3.06
CA LEU A 152 -2.30 7.16 4.21
C LEU A 152 -2.26 7.93 5.52
N HIS A 153 -1.57 9.07 5.58
CA HIS A 153 -1.54 9.91 6.79
C HIS A 153 -2.95 10.38 7.20
N THR A 154 -3.76 10.75 6.22
CA THR A 154 -5.15 11.18 6.48
C THR A 154 -6.00 10.01 6.96
N LEU A 155 -5.83 8.85 6.34
CA LEU A 155 -6.55 7.63 6.69
C LEU A 155 -6.17 7.14 8.10
N ASN A 156 -4.87 7.11 8.43
CA ASN A 156 -4.37 6.73 9.75
C ASN A 156 -4.97 7.62 10.86
N LYS A 157 -5.04 8.94 10.65
CA LYS A 157 -5.69 9.84 11.62
C LYS A 157 -7.17 9.55 11.80
N ARG A 158 -7.88 9.23 10.73
CA ARG A 158 -9.31 8.87 10.78
C ARG A 158 -9.53 7.56 11.52
N PHE A 159 -8.72 6.55 11.23
CA PHE A 159 -8.75 5.27 11.92
C PHE A 159 -8.41 5.41 13.41
N ALA A 160 -7.41 6.24 13.75
CA ALA A 160 -7.00 6.46 15.14
C ALA A 160 -8.13 7.07 15.96
N HIS A 161 -8.82 8.05 15.37
CA HIS A 161 -10.01 8.65 15.95
C HIS A 161 -11.18 7.67 16.10
N MET A 162 -11.35 6.70 15.18
CA MET A 162 -12.39 5.68 15.28
C MET A 162 -12.10 4.67 16.41
N LEU A 163 -10.82 4.32 16.62
CA LEU A 163 -10.36 3.40 17.66
C LEU A 163 -10.15 4.05 19.04
N ASP A 164 -10.20 5.39 19.12
CA ASP A 164 -9.87 6.17 20.32
C ASP A 164 -8.41 6.06 20.79
N VAL A 165 -7.49 5.93 19.83
CA VAL A 165 -6.05 5.88 20.10
C VAL A 165 -5.37 7.18 19.66
N GLU A 166 -4.23 7.50 20.25
CA GLU A 166 -3.48 8.73 19.98
C GLU A 166 -2.99 8.79 18.52
N SER A 167 -2.47 7.68 18.02
CA SER A 167 -2.00 7.51 16.66
C SER A 167 -1.98 6.04 16.28
N ILE A 168 -2.06 5.78 14.98
CA ILE A 168 -1.80 4.47 14.39
C ILE A 168 -0.52 4.60 13.59
N ASP A 169 0.43 3.71 13.82
CA ASP A 169 1.63 3.66 13.00
C ASP A 169 1.31 3.14 11.59
N GLY A 170 2.09 3.54 10.59
CA GLY A 170 1.93 3.07 9.21
C GLY A 170 1.98 1.54 9.10
N GLU A 171 2.74 0.89 9.97
CA GLU A 171 2.83 -0.57 10.02
C GLU A 171 1.55 -1.22 10.54
N GLU A 172 0.80 -0.58 11.44
CA GLU A 172 -0.41 -1.15 12.04
C GLU A 172 -1.67 -0.99 11.16
N ASN A 173 -1.60 -0.16 10.12
CA ASN A 173 -2.75 0.08 9.26
C ASN A 173 -3.03 -1.16 8.38
N PRO A 174 -4.22 -1.79 8.48
CA PRO A 174 -4.58 -2.99 7.70
C PRO A 174 -4.72 -2.70 6.19
N ALA A 175 -4.94 -1.44 5.80
CA ALA A 175 -4.96 -1.00 4.42
C ALA A 175 -3.57 -0.53 3.93
N GLY A 176 -2.57 -0.47 4.82
CA GLY A 176 -1.24 0.05 4.54
C GLY A 176 -0.42 -0.89 3.67
N PRO A 177 0.51 -0.37 2.83
CA PRO A 177 1.33 -1.21 1.95
C PRO A 177 2.17 -2.25 2.69
N THR A 178 2.60 -1.98 3.92
CA THR A 178 3.31 -2.95 4.77
C THR A 178 2.44 -4.17 5.04
N ALA A 179 1.23 -3.98 5.59
CA ALA A 179 0.32 -5.08 5.89
C ALA A 179 -0.03 -5.88 4.63
N LEU A 180 -0.33 -5.21 3.52
CA LEU A 180 -0.62 -5.87 2.23
C LEU A 180 0.55 -6.72 1.73
N SER A 181 1.77 -6.18 1.83
CA SER A 181 2.98 -6.89 1.40
C SER A 181 3.30 -8.09 2.29
N GLN A 182 3.08 -7.99 3.60
CA GLN A 182 3.26 -9.11 4.53
C GLN A 182 2.22 -10.21 4.31
N ILE A 183 0.94 -9.84 4.10
CA ILE A 183 -0.09 -10.83 3.73
C ILE A 183 0.32 -11.55 2.44
N PHE A 184 0.86 -10.81 1.46
CA PHE A 184 1.29 -11.42 0.19
C PHE A 184 2.44 -12.39 0.38
N ARG A 185 3.45 -12.02 1.20
CA ARG A 185 4.56 -12.91 1.57
C ARG A 185 4.04 -14.23 2.17
N VAL A 186 3.18 -14.14 3.19
CA VAL A 186 2.58 -15.33 3.84
C VAL A 186 1.81 -16.21 2.85
N VAL A 187 1.10 -15.60 1.89
CA VAL A 187 0.43 -16.36 0.84
C VAL A 187 1.45 -17.04 -0.06
N LEU A 188 2.50 -16.33 -0.48
CA LEU A 188 3.52 -16.84 -1.38
C LEU A 188 4.37 -17.94 -0.74
N ASP A 189 4.51 -17.95 0.58
CA ASP A 189 5.22 -19.00 1.33
C ASP A 189 4.62 -20.40 1.13
N ASP A 190 3.32 -20.51 0.85
CA ASP A 190 2.65 -21.77 0.47
C ASP A 190 3.08 -22.29 -0.92
N TRP A 191 3.79 -21.50 -1.73
CA TRP A 191 4.30 -21.89 -3.05
C TRP A 191 5.76 -22.33 -2.98
N GLU A 192 5.97 -23.64 -2.98
CA GLU A 192 7.29 -24.26 -3.02
C GLU A 192 7.90 -24.14 -4.43
N THR A 193 9.08 -23.50 -4.52
CA THR A 193 9.85 -23.42 -5.76
C THR A 193 11.35 -23.39 -5.46
N GLU A 194 12.13 -24.11 -6.26
CA GLU A 194 13.59 -24.11 -6.18
C GLU A 194 14.22 -22.90 -6.90
N GLU A 195 13.45 -22.17 -7.72
CA GLU A 195 13.95 -21.01 -8.48
C GLU A 195 13.49 -19.70 -7.83
N VAL A 196 14.37 -19.13 -7.00
CA VAL A 196 14.13 -17.89 -6.23
C VAL A 196 13.77 -16.71 -7.12
N LEU A 197 14.37 -16.61 -8.31
CA LEU A 197 14.01 -15.55 -9.26
C LEU A 197 12.53 -15.59 -9.66
N ALA A 198 11.89 -16.76 -9.65
CA ALA A 198 10.47 -16.88 -9.93
C ALA A 198 9.64 -16.13 -8.87
N ARG A 199 9.97 -16.29 -7.58
CA ARG A 199 9.35 -15.52 -6.48
C ARG A 199 9.58 -14.02 -6.61
N ILE A 200 10.81 -13.61 -6.91
CA ILE A 200 11.14 -12.19 -7.10
C ILE A 200 10.34 -11.57 -8.25
N VAL A 201 10.12 -12.30 -9.35
CA VAL A 201 9.24 -11.83 -10.44
C VAL A 201 7.81 -11.64 -9.95
N VAL A 202 7.27 -12.59 -9.19
CA VAL A 202 5.92 -12.50 -8.62
C VAL A 202 5.78 -11.28 -7.68
N TYR A 203 6.76 -11.02 -6.81
CA TYR A 203 6.78 -9.80 -5.97
C TYR A 203 6.80 -8.51 -6.81
N LYS A 204 7.57 -8.48 -7.90
CA LYS A 204 7.58 -7.33 -8.82
C LYS A 204 6.24 -7.13 -9.52
N CYS A 205 5.56 -8.22 -9.88
CA CYS A 205 4.20 -8.13 -10.41
C CYS A 205 3.26 -7.59 -9.32
N PHE A 206 3.39 -8.01 -8.06
CA PHE A 206 2.55 -7.52 -6.95
C PHE A 206 2.71 -6.02 -6.75
N GLU A 207 3.95 -5.53 -6.77
CA GLU A 207 4.24 -4.10 -6.70
C GLU A 207 3.53 -3.32 -7.82
N LYS A 208 3.63 -3.78 -9.07
CA LYS A 208 3.09 -3.07 -10.24
C LYS A 208 1.57 -3.18 -10.38
N SER A 209 1.00 -4.33 -10.06
CA SER A 209 -0.42 -4.61 -10.27
C SER A 209 -1.26 -4.21 -9.06
N VAL A 210 -0.77 -4.44 -7.84
CA VAL A 210 -1.53 -4.18 -6.61
C VAL A 210 -1.10 -2.87 -5.98
N LEU A 211 0.16 -2.75 -5.55
CA LEU A 211 0.60 -1.59 -4.75
C LEU A 211 0.52 -0.29 -5.54
N ALA A 212 0.87 -0.28 -6.82
CA ALA A 212 0.81 0.92 -7.66
C ALA A 212 -0.62 1.41 -7.99
N ASN A 213 -1.66 0.67 -7.61
CA ASN A 213 -3.06 0.98 -7.92
C ASN A 213 -3.93 1.21 -6.66
N LEU A 214 -3.31 1.60 -5.54
CA LEU A 214 -4.03 1.82 -4.27
C LEU A 214 -4.58 3.25 -4.09
N GLY A 215 -4.23 4.18 -4.97
CA GLY A 215 -4.60 5.60 -4.85
C GLY A 215 -6.12 5.82 -4.77
N ASP A 216 -6.86 5.26 -5.73
CA ASP A 216 -8.31 5.46 -5.85
C ASP A 216 -9.08 4.94 -4.63
N VAL A 217 -8.66 3.80 -4.07
CA VAL A 217 -9.30 3.22 -2.89
C VAL A 217 -8.99 4.03 -1.64
N TYR A 218 -7.77 4.54 -1.49
CA TYR A 218 -7.43 5.44 -0.39
C TYR A 218 -8.18 6.76 -0.44
N GLU A 219 -8.31 7.35 -1.63
CA GLU A 219 -9.11 8.57 -1.81
C GLU A 219 -10.57 8.31 -1.48
N SER A 220 -11.14 7.22 -2.01
CA SER A 220 -12.54 6.85 -1.79
C SER A 220 -12.85 6.61 -0.31
N MET A 221 -11.97 5.89 0.42
CA MET A 221 -12.13 5.68 1.87
C MET A 221 -12.04 7.00 2.65
N ASN A 222 -11.09 7.86 2.31
CA ASN A 222 -10.94 9.17 2.95
C ASN A 222 -12.18 10.06 2.73
N LEU A 223 -12.74 10.07 1.51
CA LEU A 223 -13.96 10.80 1.17
C LEU A 223 -15.16 10.26 1.94
N TYR A 224 -15.38 8.93 1.89
CA TYR A 224 -16.47 8.27 2.60
C TYR A 224 -16.46 8.61 4.10
N LEU A 225 -15.29 8.49 4.75
CA LEU A 225 -15.15 8.79 6.18
C LEU A 225 -15.43 10.26 6.49
N ALA A 226 -15.02 11.18 5.61
CA ALA A 226 -15.31 12.60 5.77
C ALA A 226 -16.80 12.90 5.69
N GLU A 227 -17.50 12.31 4.71
CA GLU A 227 -18.95 12.43 4.55
C GLU A 227 -19.73 11.86 5.75
N LYS A 228 -19.20 10.81 6.37
CA LYS A 228 -19.75 10.23 7.62
C LYS A 228 -19.35 10.99 8.89
N GLY A 229 -18.71 12.16 8.75
CA GLY A 229 -18.38 13.06 9.86
C GLY A 229 -17.19 12.60 10.71
N VAL A 230 -16.41 11.62 10.26
CA VAL A 230 -15.12 11.31 10.88
C VAL A 230 -14.16 12.42 10.42
N LEU A 231 -13.63 13.24 11.33
CA LEU A 231 -12.63 14.29 11.05
C LEU A 231 -12.74 14.99 9.67
N PRO A 232 -13.88 15.63 9.32
CA PRO A 232 -14.10 16.22 7.99
C PRO A 232 -13.15 17.39 7.69
N GLU A 233 -12.62 18.05 8.73
CA GLU A 233 -11.70 19.18 8.64
C GLU A 233 -10.37 18.82 7.93
N LEU A 234 -9.94 17.56 8.03
CA LEU A 234 -8.74 17.07 7.34
C LEU A 234 -8.87 17.17 5.81
N SER A 235 -10.08 16.99 5.27
CA SER A 235 -10.36 17.12 3.85
C SER A 235 -10.38 18.58 3.39
N GLN A 236 -10.77 19.52 4.26
CA GLN A 236 -10.75 20.95 3.93
C GLN A 236 -9.32 21.50 3.83
N GLN A 237 -8.37 20.92 4.56
CA GLN A 237 -6.96 21.29 4.47
C GLN A 237 -6.34 20.93 3.12
N ARG A 238 -6.83 19.88 2.44
CA ARG A 238 -6.46 19.54 1.04
C ARG A 238 -6.88 20.61 0.04
N SER A 239 -8.15 21.07 0.11
CA SER A 239 -8.69 22.06 -0.83
C SER A 239 -8.02 23.45 -0.71
N ARG A 240 -7.63 23.84 0.51
CA ARG A 240 -6.94 25.12 0.75
C ARG A 240 -5.50 25.15 0.23
N GLY A 241 -4.85 24.00 0.05
CA GLY A 241 -3.51 23.88 -0.52
C GLY A 241 -3.47 24.06 -2.05
N TRP A 242 -4.54 23.66 -2.75
CA TRP A 242 -4.65 23.80 -4.21
C TRP A 242 -5.02 25.21 -4.67
N SER A 243 -5.66 26.01 -3.81
CA SER A 243 -6.14 27.36 -4.13
C SER A 243 -5.06 28.47 -4.07
N ARG A 244 -3.79 28.12 -3.85
CA ARG A 244 -2.67 29.09 -3.85
C ARG A 244 -1.58 28.67 -4.82
N SER A 245 -1.85 28.77 -6.12
CA SER A 245 -0.84 29.09 -7.17
C SER A 245 -1.51 29.10 -8.55
N ARG A 246 -2.17 30.21 -8.88
CA ARG A 246 -2.29 30.62 -10.28
C ARG A 246 -1.60 31.98 -10.38
N PRO A 247 -0.33 32.06 -10.82
CA PRO A 247 0.26 33.35 -11.09
C PRO A 247 -0.52 33.93 -12.26
N SER A 248 -1.29 34.98 -11.96
CA SER A 248 -1.93 35.83 -12.95
C SER A 248 -0.85 36.36 -13.89
N ARG A 249 -0.77 35.77 -15.09
CA ARG A 249 0.09 36.25 -16.16
C ARG A 249 -0.43 37.62 -16.58
N GLN A 250 0.14 38.67 -16.00
CA GLN A 250 -0.10 40.05 -16.40
C GLN A 250 0.30 40.19 -17.87
N ALA A 251 -0.67 40.49 -18.72
CA ALA A 251 -0.45 40.87 -20.09
C ALA A 251 0.18 42.28 -20.12
N PRO A 252 1.29 42.51 -20.86
CA PRO A 252 1.79 43.85 -21.06
C PRO A 252 0.89 44.56 -22.08
N THR A 253 0.36 45.70 -21.64
CA THR A 253 -0.27 46.73 -22.44
C THR A 253 0.74 47.32 -23.43
N GLY A 254 0.41 47.27 -24.72
CA GLY A 254 1.18 47.91 -25.78
C GLY A 254 0.28 48.26 -26.96
N ARG A 255 -0.24 49.49 -26.96
CA ARG A 255 -0.95 50.13 -28.08
C ARG A 255 0.02 51.11 -28.73
N PRO A 256 0.07 51.19 -30.07
CA PRO A 256 -0.16 52.47 -30.73
C PRO A 256 -1.15 52.28 -31.90
N ALA A 257 -2.27 53.01 -31.96
CA ALA A 257 -2.40 54.36 -32.53
C ALA A 257 -2.01 54.40 -34.02
N GLN A 258 -3.04 54.25 -34.88
CA GLN A 258 -3.06 54.70 -36.27
C GLN A 258 -3.06 56.24 -36.30
N ASP A 259 -2.36 56.84 -37.26
CA ASP A 259 -2.96 57.89 -38.09
C ASP A 259 -2.25 58.01 -39.45
N ASP A 260 -3.06 58.38 -40.44
CA ASP A 260 -2.86 58.42 -41.87
C ASP A 260 -1.96 59.57 -42.35
N SER A 261 -1.21 59.33 -43.42
CA SER A 261 -0.85 60.39 -44.37
C SER A 261 -0.50 59.79 -45.75
N VAL A 262 -1.36 60.05 -46.72
CA VAL A 262 -1.20 59.98 -48.20
C VAL A 262 -1.23 61.46 -48.66
N PRO A 263 -0.68 61.96 -49.80
CA PRO A 263 -0.42 61.27 -51.08
C PRO A 263 0.87 61.65 -51.84
N ASP A 264 1.17 60.87 -52.90
CA ASP A 264 1.13 61.30 -54.32
C ASP A 264 2.32 60.89 -55.22
N ALA A 265 1.92 60.31 -56.36
CA ALA A 265 2.45 60.43 -57.72
C ALA A 265 3.78 59.79 -58.22
N VAL A 266 3.58 59.07 -59.35
CA VAL A 266 4.39 58.87 -60.58
C VAL A 266 5.66 57.99 -60.62
N ALA A 267 5.48 56.86 -61.33
CA ALA A 267 6.04 56.53 -62.66
C ALA A 267 7.18 55.50 -62.79
N SER A 268 7.00 54.69 -63.86
CA SER A 268 8.01 54.02 -64.70
C SER A 268 8.58 52.70 -64.17
N GLU A 269 8.76 51.60 -64.91
CA GLU A 269 8.41 51.16 -66.27
C GLU A 269 8.89 49.71 -66.41
N VAL A 270 8.05 48.90 -67.05
CA VAL A 270 8.32 47.74 -67.93
C VAL A 270 9.78 47.23 -68.05
N ALA A 271 9.99 45.94 -67.72
CA ALA A 271 10.62 44.90 -68.56
C ALA A 271 10.62 43.55 -67.83
#